data_AF-A0A1W9KVY2-F1
#
_entry.id   AF-A0A1W9KVY2-F1
#
_cell.length_a   1.000
_cell.length_b   1.000
_cell.length_c   1.000
_cell.angle_alpha   90.00
_cell.angle_beta   90.00
_cell.angle_gamma   90.00
#
_symmetry.space_group_name_H-M   'P 1'
#
loop_
_entity.id
_entity.type
_entity.pdbx_description
1 polymer ?
#
loop_
_entity_poly.entity_id
_entity_poly.type
_entity_poly.pdbx_seq_one_letter_code
_entity_poly.pdbx_strand_id
1 'polypeptide(L)'
;MSRQHCLKTHGEAEDDAMPVSVEVINDGSGLSSQSIQKKSVARKTWVTVGGKRIDLLKFHADSGLAGQVSYRAFWQRVRGLRLRNMLDEQSLADGLTMLQTEWITFYGGGRRRAVLYVGDAYPEQSGMSFPSLTAFLRAIGRYEDKSIVWSRVKSGWNLDSAVSTPVAFASKRCGLIYKIERIKSGERYVGLTLGTIDQRWGFHLRSSQRGGTTKLARAIRNDGADGFNCAVVEDGITDLDELSRREKFWVEKLGALGPKGLNTAVPGGLGGPGGKRTVVNGEVFRSREEAAQILSQRTGLASHVVLSRLINERPLPNKARKHSRHPEAGSNLFRRWLSLLKRYPDMIESRWIESYDNFKADVFPHDPSANLVRIDDKRPWGSTNFEWMSTQEKVDRHHGKSVVIRGVTFPSLKAVAKHFAIGVSTLKNRIGKQGMTIEYAVEIPLAPTSYKSKGEEILVDGLVFRSQRQAILHIAKTKGLTEHQAKYRFSVGRYDST
;
A
#
# COMPACT_ATOMS: atom_id res chain seq x y z
N MET A 1 -31.53 12.09 25.06
CA MET A 1 -30.52 11.86 26.12
C MET A 1 -29.13 11.93 25.50
N SER A 2 -28.29 12.78 26.08
CA SER A 2 -27.10 13.40 25.51
C SER A 2 -26.06 12.45 24.94
N ARG A 3 -25.53 12.81 23.76
CA ARG A 3 -24.20 12.40 23.33
C ARG A 3 -23.16 13.14 24.17
N GLN A 4 -22.54 12.46 25.13
CA GLN A 4 -21.33 12.97 25.77
C GLN A 4 -20.21 13.07 24.73
N HIS A 5 -19.87 14.31 24.38
CA HIS A 5 -18.61 14.64 23.73
C HIS A 5 -17.46 14.32 24.70
N CYS A 6 -16.57 13.43 24.28
CA CYS A 6 -15.30 13.22 24.94
C CYS A 6 -14.44 14.48 24.70
N LEU A 7 -14.40 15.34 25.72
CA LEU A 7 -13.51 16.48 25.83
C LEU A 7 -12.07 15.97 25.78
N LYS A 8 -11.35 16.33 24.70
CA LYS A 8 -9.89 16.29 24.70
C LYS A 8 -9.42 17.38 25.64
N THR A 9 -9.02 17.00 26.85
CA THR A 9 -8.20 17.85 27.71
C THR A 9 -6.87 18.06 27.00
N HIS A 10 -6.68 19.26 26.45
CA HIS A 10 -5.36 19.78 26.13
C HIS A 10 -4.64 19.97 27.47
N GLY A 11 -3.81 18.98 27.83
CA GLY A 11 -2.74 19.21 28.79
C GLY A 11 -1.72 20.11 28.10
N GLU A 12 -1.61 21.33 28.58
CA GLU A 12 -0.51 22.25 28.31
C GLU A 12 0.78 21.52 28.68
N ALA A 13 1.52 21.07 27.66
CA ALA A 13 2.90 20.69 27.82
C ALA A 13 3.68 22.00 27.68
N GLU A 14 4.26 22.44 28.81
CA GLU A 14 5.22 23.53 28.85
C GLU A 14 6.29 23.28 27.77
N ASP A 15 6.35 24.22 26.82
CA ASP A 15 7.41 24.33 25.82
C ASP A 15 8.71 24.68 26.54
N ASP A 16 9.38 23.67 27.10
CA ASP A 16 10.78 23.77 27.52
C ASP A 16 11.67 23.64 26.27
N ALA A 17 11.54 24.64 25.41
CA ALA A 17 12.46 24.93 24.33
C ALA A 17 13.79 25.43 24.92
N MET A 18 14.62 24.51 25.41
CA MET A 18 16.03 24.80 25.64
C MET A 18 16.71 25.04 24.27
N PRO A 19 17.25 26.24 24.02
CA PRO A 19 17.81 26.60 22.74
C PRO A 19 19.09 25.81 22.47
N VAL A 20 19.29 25.41 21.22
CA VAL A 20 20.58 24.92 20.73
C VAL A 20 21.58 26.07 20.88
N SER A 21 22.41 26.05 21.91
CA SER A 21 23.49 27.02 22.07
C SER A 21 24.54 26.81 20.99
N VAL A 22 24.77 27.86 20.19
CA VAL A 22 25.85 27.97 19.22
C VAL A 22 26.91 28.85 19.87
N GLU A 23 27.98 28.26 20.40
CA GLU A 23 29.15 29.05 20.79
C GLU A 23 29.98 29.36 19.53
N VAL A 24 30.02 30.64 19.14
CA VAL A 24 30.93 31.17 18.12
C VAL A 24 32.02 31.94 18.85
N ILE A 25 33.24 31.41 18.87
CA ILE A 25 34.43 32.16 19.29
C ILE A 25 34.78 33.12 18.16
N ASN A 26 34.75 34.41 18.47
CA ASN A 26 34.98 35.50 17.53
C ASN A 26 36.39 36.06 17.74
N ASP A 27 37.35 35.61 16.95
CA ASP A 27 38.67 36.27 16.86
C ASP A 27 38.92 36.67 15.40
N GLY A 28 39.03 37.99 15.21
CA GLY A 28 39.21 38.61 13.91
C GLY A 28 40.64 38.47 13.38
N SER A 29 40.77 38.11 12.11
CA SER A 29 41.61 38.78 11.11
C SER A 29 41.56 37.98 9.79
N GLY A 30 41.67 38.70 8.67
CA GLY A 30 41.13 38.32 7.37
C GLY A 30 41.61 36.97 6.81
N LEU A 31 40.65 36.10 6.49
CA LEU A 31 40.86 34.88 5.72
C LEU A 31 39.65 34.63 4.80
N SER A 32 39.94 34.18 3.57
CA SER A 32 38.95 34.08 2.47
C SER A 32 37.86 33.05 2.75
N SER A 33 36.71 33.19 2.09
CA SER A 33 35.53 32.32 2.20
C SER A 33 35.81 30.83 1.95
N GLN A 34 36.94 30.47 1.33
CA GLN A 34 37.36 29.08 1.11
C GLN A 34 38.05 28.45 2.34
N SER A 35 38.61 29.25 3.25
CA SER A 35 39.25 28.76 4.50
C SER A 35 38.24 28.42 5.61
N ILE A 36 37.05 29.03 5.58
CA ILE A 36 36.00 28.79 6.61
C ILE A 36 35.34 27.41 6.44
N GLN A 37 35.31 26.86 5.22
CA GLN A 37 34.71 25.55 4.95
C GLN A 37 35.49 24.35 5.53
N LYS A 38 36.74 24.52 5.96
CA LYS A 38 37.55 23.45 6.56
C LYS A 38 37.51 23.39 8.10
N LYS A 39 36.78 24.29 8.78
CA LYS A 39 36.57 24.28 10.24
C LYS A 39 35.12 23.96 10.65
N SER A 40 34.38 23.18 9.85
CA SER A 40 33.06 22.71 10.30
C SER A 40 33.22 21.60 11.34
N VAL A 41 32.96 21.92 12.60
CA VAL A 41 32.76 20.94 13.68
C VAL A 41 31.66 20.00 13.23
N ALA A 42 31.96 18.70 13.09
CA ALA A 42 30.99 17.70 12.69
C ALA A 42 29.75 17.77 13.62
N ARG A 43 28.56 17.97 13.03
CA ARG A 43 27.31 18.11 13.77
C ARG A 43 27.02 16.84 14.59
N LYS A 44 27.18 16.91 15.92
CA LYS A 44 26.90 15.80 16.84
C LYS A 44 25.38 15.62 17.04
N THR A 45 24.90 14.39 17.03
CA THR A 45 23.49 14.06 17.34
C THR A 45 23.43 13.29 18.64
N TRP A 46 22.74 13.86 19.63
CA TRP A 46 22.58 13.27 20.95
C TRP A 46 21.21 12.59 21.11
N VAL A 47 21.18 11.45 21.79
CA VAL A 47 19.96 10.78 22.27
C VAL A 47 20.11 10.35 23.72
N THR A 48 19.00 10.20 24.43
CA THR A 48 18.97 9.69 25.80
C THR A 48 18.33 8.31 25.80
N VAL A 49 19.03 7.31 26.34
CA VAL A 49 18.56 5.93 26.47
C VAL A 49 18.93 5.44 27.86
N GLY A 50 17.97 4.93 28.64
CA GLY A 50 18.22 4.46 30.01
C GLY A 50 18.84 5.53 30.93
N GLY A 51 18.50 6.81 30.72
CA GLY A 51 19.09 7.94 31.47
C GLY A 51 20.51 8.36 31.03
N LYS A 52 21.14 7.64 30.10
CA LYS A 52 22.47 7.97 29.57
C LYS A 52 22.38 8.77 28.29
N ARG A 53 23.21 9.82 28.17
CA ARG A 53 23.31 10.67 26.98
C ARG A 53 24.37 10.11 26.02
N ILE A 54 23.94 9.72 24.82
CA ILE A 54 24.74 9.00 23.83
C ILE A 54 24.93 9.86 22.58
N ASP A 55 26.18 10.02 22.11
CA ASP A 55 26.50 10.60 20.80
C ASP A 55 26.39 9.51 19.73
N LEU A 56 25.41 9.64 18.82
CA LEU A 56 25.13 8.62 17.82
C LEU A 56 26.28 8.41 16.83
N LEU A 57 27.05 9.45 16.52
CA LEU A 57 28.15 9.33 15.57
C LEU A 57 29.30 8.54 16.20
N LYS A 58 29.64 8.87 17.46
CA LYS A 58 30.63 8.14 18.24
C LYS A 58 30.18 6.70 18.50
N PHE A 59 28.92 6.49 18.90
CA PHE A 59 28.36 5.16 19.13
C PHE A 59 28.38 4.28 17.88
N HIS A 60 28.07 4.84 16.71
CA HIS A 60 28.18 4.12 15.43
C HIS A 60 29.63 3.78 15.07
N ALA A 61 30.56 4.73 15.25
CA ALA A 61 31.99 4.53 14.97
C ALA A 61 32.64 3.50 15.91
N ASP A 62 32.36 3.59 17.22
CA ASP A 62 32.93 2.73 18.26
C ASP A 62 32.35 1.30 18.21
N SER A 63 31.22 1.09 17.51
CA SER A 63 30.58 -0.23 17.42
C SER A 63 31.37 -1.26 16.60
N GLY A 64 32.34 -0.84 15.78
CA GLY A 64 33.07 -1.73 14.86
C GLY A 64 32.20 -2.31 13.72
N LEU A 65 30.90 -1.97 13.67
CA LEU A 65 29.91 -2.49 12.72
C LEU A 65 29.67 -1.56 11.53
N ALA A 66 30.59 -0.63 11.27
CA ALA A 66 30.47 0.42 10.26
C ALA A 66 30.23 -0.08 8.81
N GLY A 67 30.45 -1.38 8.55
CA GLY A 67 30.17 -2.04 7.27
C GLY A 67 28.76 -2.60 7.08
N GLN A 68 27.97 -2.84 8.13
CA GLN A 68 26.64 -3.47 8.00
C GLN A 68 25.51 -2.47 7.74
N VAL A 69 25.51 -1.33 8.45
CA VAL A 69 24.47 -0.30 8.33
C VAL A 69 25.14 1.07 8.28
N SER A 70 24.85 1.85 7.24
CA SER A 70 25.40 3.20 7.10
C SER A 70 24.93 4.12 8.24
N TYR A 71 25.78 5.06 8.67
CA TYR A 71 25.44 6.02 9.72
C TYR A 71 24.12 6.75 9.43
N ARG A 72 23.86 7.12 8.17
CA ARG A 72 22.60 7.77 7.77
C ARG A 72 21.39 6.87 8.02
N ALA A 73 21.49 5.58 7.69
CA ALA A 73 20.42 4.62 7.96
C ALA A 73 20.21 4.46 9.46
N PHE A 74 21.28 4.20 10.22
CA PHE A 74 21.23 4.12 11.69
C PHE A 74 20.61 5.37 12.34
N TRP A 75 21.02 6.56 11.91
CA TRP A 75 20.48 7.82 12.40
C TRP A 75 18.97 7.96 12.13
N GLN A 76 18.51 7.61 10.92
CA GLN A 76 17.08 7.63 10.59
C GLN A 76 16.27 6.66 11.46
N ARG A 77 16.83 5.47 11.68
CA ARG A 77 16.27 4.41 12.52
C ARG A 77 16.04 4.88 13.96
N VAL A 78 17.10 5.36 14.61
CA VAL A 78 17.05 5.86 15.99
C VAL A 78 16.14 7.07 16.13
N ARG A 79 16.24 8.04 15.20
CA ARG A 79 15.37 9.22 15.21
C ARG A 79 13.89 8.83 15.11
N GLY A 80 13.57 7.87 14.25
CA GLY A 80 12.20 7.38 14.09
C GLY A 80 11.65 6.67 15.34
N LEU A 81 12.50 5.96 16.10
CA LEU A 81 12.11 5.37 17.38
C LEU A 81 11.91 6.41 18.46
N ARG A 82 12.83 7.38 18.57
CA ARG A 82 12.73 8.49 19.53
C ARG A 82 11.43 9.26 19.37
N LEU A 83 11.06 9.60 18.13
CA LEU A 83 9.80 10.30 17.83
C LEU A 83 8.53 9.50 18.21
N ARG A 84 8.65 8.19 18.36
CA ARG A 84 7.56 7.29 18.76
C ARG A 84 7.64 6.85 20.22
N ASN A 85 8.61 7.39 20.98
CA ASN A 85 8.90 6.98 22.34
C ASN A 85 9.14 5.46 22.49
N MET A 86 9.82 4.88 21.50
CA MET A 86 10.15 3.44 21.43
C MET A 86 11.66 3.21 21.42
N LEU A 87 12.45 4.20 21.88
CA LEU A 87 13.90 4.09 21.92
C LEU A 87 14.34 3.61 23.31
N ASP A 88 14.96 2.44 23.33
CA ASP A 88 15.53 1.75 24.49
C ASP A 88 16.91 1.15 24.12
N GLU A 89 17.58 0.50 25.07
CA GLU A 89 18.92 -0.06 24.85
C GLU A 89 18.92 -1.11 23.73
N GLN A 90 17.90 -1.97 23.70
CA GLN A 90 17.76 -3.03 22.69
C GLN A 90 17.54 -2.45 21.29
N SER A 91 16.60 -1.52 21.15
CA SER A 91 16.25 -0.92 19.87
C SER A 91 17.33 0.02 19.33
N LEU A 92 18.16 0.59 20.21
CA LEU A 92 19.39 1.29 19.83
C LEU A 92 20.42 0.33 19.22
N ALA A 93 20.65 -0.83 19.86
CA ALA A 93 21.54 -1.88 19.35
C ALA A 93 21.03 -2.47 18.03
N ASP A 94 19.74 -2.78 17.94
CA ASP A 94 19.08 -3.27 16.72
C ASP A 94 19.21 -2.29 15.55
N GLY A 95 19.25 -0.99 15.85
CA GLY A 95 19.49 0.06 14.86
C GLY A 95 20.78 -0.12 14.08
N LEU A 96 21.82 -0.64 14.75
CA LEU A 96 23.15 -0.90 14.19
C LEU A 96 23.26 -2.24 13.49
N THR A 97 22.60 -3.28 14.01
CA THR A 97 22.84 -4.67 13.62
C THR A 97 21.82 -5.21 12.63
N MET A 98 20.56 -4.73 12.66
CA MET A 98 19.51 -5.33 11.84
C MET A 98 19.63 -4.98 10.35
N LEU A 99 19.39 -5.98 9.50
CA LEU A 99 19.18 -5.76 8.07
C LEU A 99 17.94 -4.89 7.83
N GLN A 100 17.88 -4.18 6.70
CA GLN A 100 16.77 -3.27 6.41
C GLN A 100 15.39 -3.95 6.42
N THR A 101 15.31 -5.20 5.96
CA THR A 101 14.08 -6.00 5.96
C THR A 101 13.61 -6.36 7.38
N GLU A 102 14.56 -6.65 8.27
CA GLU A 102 14.31 -6.98 9.68
C GLU A 102 13.96 -5.73 10.47
N TRP A 103 14.71 -4.65 10.26
CA TRP A 103 14.39 -3.34 10.81
C TRP A 103 12.98 -2.90 10.43
N ILE A 104 12.62 -3.03 9.15
CA ILE A 104 11.25 -2.74 8.71
C ILE A 104 10.29 -3.65 9.47
N THR A 105 10.60 -4.92 9.69
CA THR A 105 9.74 -5.89 10.38
C THR A 105 9.52 -5.58 11.86
N PHE A 106 10.53 -5.16 12.61
CA PHE A 106 10.38 -4.82 14.03
C PHE A 106 9.89 -3.38 14.21
N TYR A 107 10.46 -2.44 13.46
CA TYR A 107 10.38 -1.01 13.75
C TYR A 107 9.77 -0.13 12.65
N GLY A 108 9.49 -0.62 11.43
CA GLY A 108 9.01 0.20 10.31
C GLY A 108 7.47 0.30 10.13
N GLY A 109 6.96 1.47 9.70
CA GLY A 109 5.62 1.63 9.07
C GLY A 109 4.47 2.15 9.95
N GLY A 110 3.71 3.13 9.43
CA GLY A 110 2.72 3.95 10.18
C GLY A 110 1.33 3.35 10.45
N ARG A 111 1.16 2.03 10.50
CA ARG A 111 -0.14 1.38 10.78
C ARG A 111 -0.03 0.07 11.59
N ARG A 112 0.96 -0.03 12.47
CA ARG A 112 1.12 -1.21 13.34
C ARG A 112 0.39 -1.01 14.66
N ARG A 113 -0.10 -2.12 15.21
CA ARG A 113 -0.71 -2.18 16.54
C ARG A 113 0.15 -3.09 17.39
N ALA A 114 0.50 -2.62 18.58
CA ALA A 114 1.14 -3.45 19.59
C ALA A 114 0.21 -4.63 19.91
N VAL A 115 0.82 -5.75 20.28
CA VAL A 115 0.14 -7.00 20.58
C VAL A 115 0.62 -7.47 21.93
N LEU A 116 -0.27 -7.44 22.92
CA LEU A 116 -0.06 -8.12 24.20
C LEU A 116 -0.39 -9.60 24.00
N TYR A 117 0.57 -10.48 24.30
CA TYR A 117 0.31 -11.91 24.29
C TYR A 117 -0.10 -12.35 25.70
N VAL A 118 -1.32 -12.89 25.82
CA VAL A 118 -1.91 -13.39 27.08
C VAL A 118 -2.30 -14.87 26.97
N GLY A 119 -1.66 -15.59 26.05
CA GLY A 119 -1.98 -16.97 25.78
C GLY A 119 -1.08 -17.95 26.55
N ASP A 120 -1.47 -19.22 26.49
CA ASP A 120 -0.83 -20.33 27.18
C ASP A 120 0.00 -21.21 26.22
N ALA A 121 -0.16 -21.04 24.90
CA ALA A 121 0.59 -21.81 23.90
C ALA A 121 2.11 -21.54 23.93
N TYR A 122 2.51 -20.36 24.39
CA TYR A 122 3.89 -19.91 24.53
C TYR A 122 4.10 -19.26 25.90
N PRO A 123 4.13 -20.06 27.00
CA PRO A 123 4.10 -19.54 28.36
C PRO A 123 5.23 -18.54 28.67
N GLU A 124 6.42 -18.77 28.11
CA GLU A 124 7.59 -17.90 28.30
C GLU A 124 7.37 -16.47 27.75
N GLN A 125 6.42 -16.30 26.84
CA GLN A 125 6.10 -15.03 26.19
C GLN A 125 4.80 -14.44 26.73
N SER A 126 4.10 -15.14 27.63
CA SER A 126 2.85 -14.68 28.23
C SER A 126 3.07 -13.44 29.08
N GLY A 127 2.17 -12.46 28.95
CA GLY A 127 2.28 -11.14 29.56
C GLY A 127 3.21 -10.17 28.82
N MET A 128 3.96 -10.60 27.80
CA MET A 128 4.85 -9.73 27.04
C MET A 128 4.09 -8.91 25.99
N SER A 129 4.50 -7.64 25.83
CA SER A 129 3.99 -6.73 24.81
C SER A 129 4.94 -6.68 23.62
N PHE A 130 4.44 -6.99 22.43
CA PHE A 130 5.19 -6.96 21.19
C PHE A 130 4.80 -5.73 20.34
N PRO A 131 5.76 -5.05 19.69
CA PRO A 131 5.47 -3.91 18.82
C PRO A 131 4.54 -4.23 17.63
N SER A 132 4.49 -5.50 17.24
CA SER A 132 3.58 -5.99 16.20
C SER A 132 3.38 -7.49 16.28
N LEU A 133 2.33 -7.99 15.63
CA LEU A 133 2.09 -9.42 15.43
C LEU A 133 3.29 -10.12 14.79
N THR A 134 4.00 -9.45 13.89
CA THR A 134 5.17 -10.03 13.22
C THR A 134 6.39 -10.12 14.13
N ALA A 135 6.54 -9.17 15.07
CA ALA A 135 7.57 -9.25 16.10
C ALA A 135 7.30 -10.42 17.06
N PHE A 136 6.05 -10.59 17.49
CA PHE A 136 5.62 -11.76 18.26
C PHE A 136 5.95 -13.08 17.53
N LEU A 137 5.59 -13.19 16.25
CA LEU A 137 5.88 -14.39 15.46
C LEU A 137 7.37 -14.70 15.31
N ARG A 138 8.25 -13.68 15.31
CA ARG A 138 9.69 -13.90 15.32
C ARG A 138 10.18 -14.40 16.67
N ALA A 139 9.68 -13.83 17.77
CA ALA A 139 10.04 -14.24 19.12
C ALA A 139 9.74 -15.72 19.38
N ILE A 140 8.63 -16.23 18.84
CA ILE A 140 8.25 -17.66 18.94
C ILE A 140 8.83 -18.54 17.82
N GLY A 141 9.72 -18.01 16.96
CA GLY A 141 10.36 -18.77 15.88
C GLY A 141 9.44 -19.15 14.69
N ARG A 142 8.30 -18.48 14.51
CA ARG A 142 7.26 -18.80 13.51
C ARG A 142 6.97 -17.69 12.52
N TYR A 143 8.02 -16.99 12.10
CA TYR A 143 7.90 -15.89 11.14
C TYR A 143 7.26 -16.30 9.79
N GLU A 144 7.52 -17.52 9.33
CA GLU A 144 7.01 -18.02 8.05
C GLU A 144 5.48 -18.14 8.04
N ASP A 145 4.85 -18.29 9.20
CA ASP A 145 3.39 -18.39 9.34
C ASP A 145 2.67 -17.04 9.27
N LYS A 146 3.41 -15.93 9.08
CA LYS A 146 2.88 -14.54 9.16
C LYS A 146 1.62 -14.32 8.35
N SER A 147 1.53 -14.86 7.13
CA SER A 147 0.39 -14.64 6.23
C SER A 147 -0.88 -15.26 6.78
N ILE A 148 -0.76 -16.48 7.30
CA ILE A 148 -1.85 -17.28 7.83
C ILE A 148 -2.31 -16.72 9.16
N VAL A 149 -1.38 -16.44 10.07
CA VAL A 149 -1.68 -15.88 11.39
C VAL A 149 -2.30 -14.49 11.24
N TRP A 150 -1.79 -13.64 10.34
CA TRP A 150 -2.42 -12.35 10.05
C TRP A 150 -3.87 -12.50 9.57
N SER A 151 -4.13 -13.45 8.68
CA SER A 151 -5.48 -13.74 8.19
C SER A 151 -6.42 -14.19 9.33
N ARG A 152 -5.93 -15.05 10.21
CA ARG A 152 -6.66 -15.55 11.40
C ARG A 152 -6.97 -14.42 12.39
N VAL A 153 -5.97 -13.64 12.79
CA VAL A 153 -6.13 -12.50 13.71
C VAL A 153 -7.08 -11.44 13.11
N LYS A 154 -6.98 -11.14 11.81
CA LYS A 154 -7.94 -10.26 11.12
C LYS A 154 -9.36 -10.81 11.13
N SER A 155 -9.49 -12.13 11.14
CA SER A 155 -10.75 -12.86 11.28
C SER A 155 -11.17 -13.03 12.75
N GLY A 156 -10.51 -12.35 13.69
CA GLY A 156 -10.83 -12.30 15.12
C GLY A 156 -10.46 -13.55 15.91
N TRP A 157 -9.50 -14.34 15.44
CA TRP A 157 -8.93 -15.42 16.24
C TRP A 157 -8.08 -14.84 17.38
N ASN A 158 -8.14 -15.46 18.56
CA ASN A 158 -7.13 -15.22 19.60
C ASN A 158 -5.76 -15.72 19.13
N LEU A 159 -4.68 -15.20 19.75
CA LEU A 159 -3.32 -15.49 19.28
C LEU A 159 -2.97 -16.96 19.39
N ASP A 160 -3.32 -17.63 20.49
CA ASP A 160 -3.08 -19.06 20.70
C ASP A 160 -3.70 -19.94 19.62
N SER A 161 -4.98 -19.74 19.37
CA SER A 161 -5.67 -20.45 18.30
C SER A 161 -5.02 -20.10 16.95
N ALA A 162 -4.65 -18.85 16.75
CA ALA A 162 -4.06 -18.39 15.50
C ALA A 162 -2.71 -19.05 15.20
N VAL A 163 -1.89 -19.32 16.21
CA VAL A 163 -0.58 -19.95 16.06
C VAL A 163 -0.67 -21.48 16.20
N SER A 164 -1.34 -22.01 17.20
CA SER A 164 -1.33 -23.44 17.53
C SER A 164 -2.19 -24.28 16.60
N THR A 165 -3.20 -23.71 15.95
CA THR A 165 -4.02 -24.48 15.01
C THR A 165 -3.20 -24.80 13.76
N PRO A 166 -2.90 -26.08 13.45
CA PRO A 166 -2.19 -26.44 12.25
C PRO A 166 -2.95 -25.93 11.02
N VAL A 167 -2.24 -25.63 9.94
CA VAL A 167 -2.87 -25.37 8.65
C VAL A 167 -3.37 -26.72 8.13
N ALA A 168 -4.50 -27.19 8.65
CA ALA A 168 -5.12 -28.39 8.13
C ALA A 168 -5.39 -28.14 6.65
N PHE A 169 -4.84 -29.02 5.80
CA PHE A 169 -5.18 -29.11 4.39
C PHE A 169 -6.70 -29.12 4.27
N ALA A 170 -7.26 -28.38 3.32
CA ALA A 170 -8.71 -28.30 3.15
C ALA A 170 -9.36 -29.70 3.03
N SER A 171 -8.61 -30.70 2.54
CA SER A 171 -9.00 -32.11 2.43
C SER A 171 -9.11 -32.89 3.75
N LYS A 172 -8.53 -32.40 4.86
CA LYS A 172 -8.60 -33.03 6.20
C LYS A 172 -9.47 -32.25 7.20
N ARG A 173 -10.13 -31.16 6.77
CA ARG A 173 -11.04 -30.43 7.65
C ARG A 173 -12.37 -31.16 7.69
N CYS A 174 -12.71 -31.68 8.86
CA CYS A 174 -14.06 -32.09 9.17
C CYS A 174 -14.91 -30.84 9.44
N GLY A 175 -16.14 -30.87 8.98
CA GLY A 175 -17.18 -29.93 9.36
C GLY A 175 -17.89 -30.38 10.62
N LEU A 176 -18.43 -29.40 11.32
CA LEU A 176 -19.29 -29.60 12.48
C LEU A 176 -20.59 -28.82 12.32
N ILE A 177 -21.63 -29.34 12.95
CA ILE A 177 -22.91 -28.66 13.17
C ILE A 177 -22.90 -28.12 14.59
N TYR A 178 -23.32 -26.88 14.76
CA TYR A 178 -23.42 -26.22 16.06
C TYR A 178 -24.81 -25.64 16.29
N LYS A 179 -25.16 -25.49 17.56
CA LYS A 179 -26.35 -24.82 18.05
C LYS A 179 -25.96 -23.58 18.86
N ILE A 180 -26.69 -22.50 18.66
CA ILE A 180 -26.68 -21.32 19.52
C ILE A 180 -28.07 -21.20 20.14
N GLU A 181 -28.16 -21.18 21.46
CA GLU A 181 -29.43 -21.10 22.19
C GLU A 181 -29.49 -19.80 22.99
N ARG A 182 -30.55 -19.02 22.78
CA ARG A 182 -30.80 -17.79 23.52
C ARG A 182 -31.31 -18.13 24.90
N ILE A 183 -30.58 -17.73 25.95
CA ILE A 183 -30.87 -18.14 27.34
C ILE A 183 -32.26 -17.66 27.79
N LYS A 184 -32.61 -16.42 27.44
CA LYS A 184 -33.85 -15.78 27.90
C LYS A 184 -35.14 -16.41 27.36
N SER A 185 -35.11 -16.91 26.12
CA SER A 185 -36.32 -17.35 25.40
C SER A 185 -36.28 -18.81 24.96
N GLY A 186 -35.13 -19.48 25.04
CA GLY A 186 -34.93 -20.82 24.52
C GLY A 186 -34.95 -20.90 22.98
N GLU A 187 -34.94 -19.78 22.28
CA GLU A 187 -34.89 -19.76 20.81
C GLU A 187 -33.54 -20.28 20.32
N ARG A 188 -33.56 -21.09 19.26
CA ARG A 188 -32.37 -21.81 18.77
C ARG A 188 -31.98 -21.39 17.37
N TYR A 189 -30.68 -21.27 17.15
CA TYR A 189 -30.05 -21.21 15.84
C TYR A 189 -29.23 -22.48 15.64
N VAL A 190 -29.27 -23.05 14.44
CA VAL A 190 -28.40 -24.15 14.03
C VAL A 190 -27.64 -23.71 12.78
N GLY A 191 -26.35 -24.01 12.74
CA GLY A 191 -25.55 -23.77 11.55
C GLY A 191 -24.42 -24.78 11.41
N LEU A 192 -23.76 -24.73 10.27
CA LEU A 192 -22.57 -25.53 9.96
C LEU A 192 -21.30 -24.67 9.90
N THR A 193 -20.12 -25.29 10.09
CA THR A 193 -18.81 -24.65 9.91
C THR A 193 -17.71 -25.67 9.62
N LEU A 194 -16.67 -25.26 8.89
CA LEU A 194 -15.42 -26.02 8.67
C LEU A 194 -14.27 -25.54 9.59
N GLY A 195 -14.56 -24.59 10.47
CA GLY A 195 -13.68 -24.13 11.56
C GLY A 195 -14.32 -24.44 12.91
N THR A 196 -13.78 -23.87 13.99
CA THR A 196 -14.35 -24.09 15.32
C THR A 196 -15.65 -23.30 15.54
N ILE A 197 -16.44 -23.72 16.53
CA ILE A 197 -17.64 -22.99 16.96
C ILE A 197 -17.30 -21.57 17.42
N ASP A 198 -16.20 -21.36 18.15
CA ASP A 198 -15.79 -20.04 18.65
C ASP A 198 -15.51 -19.05 17.52
N GLN A 199 -14.84 -19.53 16.45
CA GLN A 199 -14.59 -18.71 15.27
C GLN A 199 -15.90 -18.28 14.65
N ARG A 200 -16.83 -19.23 14.48
CA ARG A 200 -18.12 -18.96 13.87
C ARG A 200 -18.99 -18.04 14.74
N TRP A 201 -18.94 -18.20 16.06
CA TRP A 201 -19.57 -17.28 17.01
C TRP A 201 -19.00 -15.87 16.89
N GLY A 202 -17.68 -15.72 16.84
CA GLY A 202 -17.03 -14.43 16.59
C GLY A 202 -17.46 -13.78 15.27
N PHE A 203 -17.72 -14.56 14.22
CA PHE A 203 -18.31 -14.04 12.98
C PHE A 203 -19.74 -13.52 13.18
N HIS A 204 -20.58 -14.24 13.93
CA HIS A 204 -21.95 -13.80 14.25
C HIS A 204 -21.95 -12.51 15.08
N LEU A 205 -21.09 -12.40 16.08
CA LEU A 205 -20.93 -11.18 16.89
C LEU A 205 -20.54 -9.96 16.04
N ARG A 206 -19.54 -10.11 15.16
CA ARG A 206 -19.13 -9.02 14.26
C ARG A 206 -20.19 -8.66 13.24
N SER A 207 -20.89 -9.65 12.69
CA SER A 207 -22.00 -9.44 11.76
C SER A 207 -23.13 -8.65 12.44
N SER A 208 -23.44 -9.01 13.70
CA SER A 208 -24.41 -8.32 14.55
C SER A 208 -24.02 -6.86 14.80
N GLN A 209 -22.78 -6.58 15.19
CA GLN A 209 -22.24 -5.23 15.42
C GLN A 209 -22.27 -4.35 14.16
N ARG A 210 -22.15 -4.95 12.97
CA ARG A 210 -22.21 -4.25 11.67
C ARG A 210 -23.64 -4.05 11.16
N GLY A 211 -24.65 -4.32 11.97
CA GLY A 211 -26.06 -4.12 11.59
C GLY A 211 -26.67 -5.27 10.79
N GLY A 212 -26.16 -6.50 10.92
CA GLY A 212 -26.74 -7.68 10.27
C GLY A 212 -28.25 -7.82 10.52
N THR A 213 -29.00 -8.21 9.49
CA THR A 213 -30.47 -8.18 9.47
C THR A 213 -31.14 -9.47 9.95
N THR A 214 -30.37 -10.55 10.15
CA THR A 214 -30.88 -11.87 10.56
C THR A 214 -31.49 -11.85 11.97
N LYS A 215 -32.40 -12.80 12.26
CA LYS A 215 -32.99 -12.95 13.60
C LYS A 215 -31.92 -13.12 14.68
N LEU A 216 -30.94 -14.00 14.44
CA LEU A 216 -29.80 -14.20 15.34
C LEU A 216 -29.01 -12.89 15.56
N ALA A 217 -28.68 -12.14 14.51
CA ALA A 217 -27.94 -10.89 14.64
C ALA A 217 -28.71 -9.85 15.48
N ARG A 218 -30.03 -9.75 15.28
CA ARG A 218 -30.89 -8.86 16.08
C ARG A 218 -30.96 -9.31 17.54
N ALA A 219 -31.12 -10.61 17.79
CA ALA A 219 -31.15 -11.16 19.14
C ALA A 219 -29.83 -10.90 19.89
N ILE A 220 -28.68 -11.08 19.21
CA ILE A 220 -27.35 -10.76 19.78
C ILE A 220 -27.23 -9.28 20.15
N ARG A 221 -27.74 -8.37 19.32
CA ARG A 221 -27.72 -6.93 19.66
C ARG A 221 -28.57 -6.60 20.89
N ASN A 222 -29.68 -7.32 21.06
CA ASN A 222 -30.61 -7.06 22.16
C ASN A 222 -30.09 -7.61 23.50
N ASP A 223 -29.49 -8.80 23.49
CA ASP A 223 -29.17 -9.53 24.71
C ASP A 223 -27.66 -9.57 25.03
N GLY A 224 -26.81 -9.10 24.11
CA GLY A 224 -25.36 -9.20 24.25
C GLY A 224 -24.84 -10.62 23.96
N ALA A 225 -23.52 -10.80 24.00
CA ALA A 225 -22.90 -12.10 23.78
C ALA A 225 -23.22 -13.10 24.90
N ASP A 226 -23.30 -12.61 26.14
CA ASP A 226 -23.53 -13.43 27.34
C ASP A 226 -24.97 -13.96 27.44
N GLY A 227 -25.89 -13.46 26.60
CA GLY A 227 -27.27 -13.96 26.51
C GLY A 227 -27.43 -15.28 25.75
N PHE A 228 -26.33 -15.91 25.32
CA PHE A 228 -26.36 -17.08 24.44
C PHE A 228 -25.42 -18.19 24.92
N ASN A 229 -25.87 -19.44 24.76
CA ASN A 229 -25.04 -20.62 24.90
C ASN A 229 -24.72 -21.23 23.53
N CYS A 230 -23.45 -21.55 23.28
CA CYS A 230 -22.97 -22.14 22.03
C CYS A 230 -22.49 -23.57 22.29
N ALA A 231 -22.99 -24.55 21.53
CA ALA A 231 -22.60 -25.95 21.67
C ALA A 231 -22.43 -26.63 20.30
N VAL A 232 -21.47 -27.54 20.20
CA VAL A 232 -21.35 -28.47 19.07
C VAL A 232 -22.42 -29.55 19.22
N VAL A 233 -23.17 -29.83 18.16
CA VAL A 233 -24.20 -30.89 18.15
C VAL A 233 -23.77 -32.12 17.34
N GLU A 234 -22.85 -31.94 16.39
CA GLU A 234 -22.24 -33.02 15.61
C GLU A 234 -20.91 -32.53 15.03
N ASP A 235 -19.89 -33.39 14.98
CA ASP A 235 -18.54 -33.08 14.49
C ASP A 235 -18.02 -34.25 13.64
N GLY A 236 -16.88 -34.06 12.97
CA GLY A 236 -16.22 -35.12 12.22
C GLY A 236 -16.76 -35.33 10.79
N ILE A 237 -17.61 -34.46 10.28
CA ILE A 237 -18.27 -34.64 8.98
C ILE A 237 -17.33 -34.22 7.85
N THR A 238 -16.77 -35.17 7.12
CA THR A 238 -15.77 -34.91 6.07
C THR A 238 -16.36 -34.54 4.71
N ASP A 239 -17.59 -35.01 4.43
CA ASP A 239 -18.32 -34.73 3.20
C ASP A 239 -19.20 -33.48 3.34
N LEU A 240 -19.11 -32.56 2.36
CA LEU A 240 -19.83 -31.28 2.41
C LEU A 240 -21.31 -31.41 2.09
N ASP A 241 -21.66 -32.38 1.25
CA ASP A 241 -23.05 -32.65 0.90
C ASP A 241 -23.73 -33.29 2.11
N GLU A 242 -23.04 -34.21 2.80
CA GLU A 242 -23.45 -34.69 4.12
C GLU A 242 -23.56 -33.57 5.15
N LEU A 243 -22.56 -32.69 5.29
CA LEU A 243 -22.60 -31.57 6.23
C LEU A 243 -23.84 -30.69 6.01
N SER A 244 -24.20 -30.45 4.75
CA SER A 244 -25.39 -29.68 4.39
C SER A 244 -26.69 -30.43 4.72
N ARG A 245 -26.73 -31.75 4.48
CA ARG A 245 -27.86 -32.61 4.89
C ARG A 245 -28.03 -32.63 6.41
N ARG A 246 -26.93 -32.74 7.16
CA ARG A 246 -26.91 -32.74 8.63
C ARG A 246 -27.38 -31.40 9.21
N GLU A 247 -26.99 -30.26 8.62
CA GLU A 247 -27.54 -28.95 9.04
C GLU A 247 -29.06 -28.91 8.90
N LYS A 248 -29.59 -29.36 7.75
CA LYS A 248 -31.03 -29.42 7.52
C LYS A 248 -31.74 -30.30 8.55
N PHE A 249 -31.20 -31.50 8.78
CA PHE A 249 -31.71 -32.43 9.80
C PHE A 249 -31.78 -31.80 11.18
N TRP A 250 -30.72 -31.12 11.64
CA TRP A 250 -30.69 -30.52 12.98
C TRP A 250 -31.55 -29.27 13.11
N VAL A 251 -31.69 -28.45 12.06
CA VAL A 251 -32.61 -27.31 12.07
C VAL A 251 -34.04 -27.76 12.27
N GLU A 252 -34.45 -28.83 11.56
CA GLU A 252 -35.78 -29.42 11.69
C GLU A 252 -35.97 -30.06 13.06
N LYS A 253 -35.03 -30.93 13.46
CA LYS A 253 -35.07 -31.65 14.75
C LYS A 253 -35.13 -30.72 15.96
N LEU A 254 -34.49 -29.56 15.90
CA LEU A 254 -34.41 -28.59 17.02
C LEU A 254 -35.42 -27.44 16.91
N GLY A 255 -36.25 -27.41 15.86
CA GLY A 255 -37.20 -26.33 15.62
C GLY A 255 -36.52 -24.96 15.47
N ALA A 256 -35.33 -24.92 14.86
CA ALA A 256 -34.53 -23.70 14.74
C ALA A 256 -35.05 -22.73 13.66
N LEU A 257 -36.11 -23.12 12.92
CA LEU A 257 -36.85 -22.28 11.98
C LEU A 257 -38.21 -21.87 12.55
N GLY A 258 -38.77 -20.75 12.09
CA GLY A 258 -40.11 -20.30 12.48
C GLY A 258 -40.14 -19.41 13.73
N PRO A 259 -41.26 -19.34 14.47
CA PRO A 259 -41.44 -18.40 15.58
C PRO A 259 -40.52 -18.62 16.78
N LYS A 260 -40.14 -19.88 17.05
CA LYS A 260 -39.21 -20.27 18.13
C LYS A 260 -37.76 -20.44 17.64
N GLY A 261 -37.51 -20.07 16.39
CA GLY A 261 -36.26 -20.30 15.68
C GLY A 261 -35.54 -19.03 15.26
N LEU A 262 -34.23 -19.01 15.42
CA LEU A 262 -33.34 -17.91 15.03
C LEU A 262 -32.76 -18.08 13.61
N ASN A 263 -32.93 -19.25 12.97
CA ASN A 263 -32.63 -19.38 11.54
C ASN A 263 -33.63 -18.53 10.73
N THR A 264 -33.10 -17.75 9.77
CA THR A 264 -33.90 -16.83 8.96
C THR A 264 -34.24 -17.39 7.58
N ALA A 265 -33.42 -18.30 7.07
CA ALA A 265 -33.60 -18.95 5.77
C ALA A 265 -33.57 -20.47 5.93
N VAL A 266 -34.07 -21.18 4.90
CA VAL A 266 -33.98 -22.63 4.81
C VAL A 266 -32.49 -23.03 4.80
N PRO A 267 -32.08 -23.99 5.64
CA PRO A 267 -30.70 -24.50 5.70
C PRO A 267 -30.31 -25.25 4.43
N GLY A 268 -29.01 -25.48 4.23
CA GLY A 268 -28.52 -26.25 3.08
C GLY A 268 -27.45 -25.53 2.26
N GLY A 269 -26.63 -24.68 2.89
CA GLY A 269 -25.53 -24.05 2.17
C GLY A 269 -24.45 -23.46 3.04
N LEU A 270 -23.20 -23.84 2.77
CA LEU A 270 -21.99 -23.14 3.22
C LEU A 270 -21.94 -21.73 2.60
N GLY A 271 -22.57 -20.75 3.25
CA GLY A 271 -22.41 -19.32 2.93
C GLY A 271 -21.06 -18.73 3.41
N GLY A 272 -19.97 -19.48 3.27
CA GLY A 272 -18.62 -19.17 3.80
C GLY A 272 -17.51 -19.81 2.95
N PRO A 273 -16.23 -19.58 3.25
CA PRO A 273 -15.08 -19.45 2.32
C PRO A 273 -14.58 -20.74 1.63
N GLY A 274 -15.45 -21.70 1.35
CA GLY A 274 -15.19 -22.69 0.31
C GLY A 274 -15.33 -21.98 -1.03
N GLY A 275 -14.22 -21.76 -1.73
CA GLY A 275 -14.28 -21.14 -3.06
C GLY A 275 -15.17 -21.95 -4.03
N LYS A 276 -15.37 -21.43 -5.25
CA LYS A 276 -16.16 -22.13 -6.27
C LYS A 276 -15.49 -23.46 -6.62
N ARG A 277 -16.26 -24.57 -6.60
CA ARG A 277 -15.79 -25.88 -7.10
C ARG A 277 -15.21 -25.70 -8.51
N THR A 278 -14.04 -26.27 -8.75
CA THR A 278 -13.34 -26.16 -10.04
C THR A 278 -12.98 -27.54 -10.54
N VAL A 279 -13.16 -27.78 -11.83
CA VAL A 279 -12.70 -29.01 -12.48
C VAL A 279 -11.41 -28.71 -13.19
N VAL A 280 -10.36 -29.48 -12.95
CA VAL A 280 -9.08 -29.36 -13.67
C VAL A 280 -8.68 -30.74 -14.14
N ASN A 281 -8.55 -30.92 -15.46
CA ASN A 281 -8.19 -32.19 -16.11
C ASN A 281 -9.10 -33.37 -15.68
N GLY A 282 -10.40 -33.13 -15.48
CA GLY A 282 -11.37 -34.14 -15.06
C GLY A 282 -11.43 -34.41 -13.55
N GLU A 283 -10.51 -33.84 -12.77
CA GLU A 283 -10.54 -33.93 -11.30
C GLU A 283 -11.30 -32.74 -10.70
N VAL A 284 -12.19 -33.01 -9.75
CA VAL A 284 -13.02 -31.99 -9.09
C VAL A 284 -12.34 -31.53 -7.81
N PHE A 285 -12.08 -30.23 -7.73
CA PHE A 285 -11.51 -29.57 -6.56
C PHE A 285 -12.57 -28.66 -5.90
N ARG A 286 -12.49 -28.53 -4.58
CA ARG A 286 -13.35 -27.70 -3.74
C ARG A 286 -13.16 -26.21 -4.04
N SER A 287 -11.95 -25.78 -4.40
CA SER A 287 -11.71 -24.41 -4.87
C SER A 287 -10.51 -24.31 -5.83
N ARG A 288 -10.36 -23.16 -6.50
CA ARG A 288 -9.17 -22.86 -7.32
C ARG A 288 -7.89 -22.84 -6.49
N GLU A 289 -7.96 -22.40 -5.24
CA GLU A 289 -6.83 -22.40 -4.31
C GLU A 289 -6.42 -23.82 -3.93
N GLU A 290 -7.39 -24.71 -3.68
CA GLU A 290 -7.11 -26.13 -3.44
C GLU A 290 -6.49 -26.79 -4.67
N ALA A 291 -7.10 -26.59 -5.85
CA ALA A 291 -6.54 -27.07 -7.11
C ALA A 291 -5.11 -26.56 -7.29
N ALA A 292 -4.86 -25.28 -7.01
CA ALA A 292 -3.54 -24.69 -7.12
C ALA A 292 -2.51 -25.32 -6.18
N GLN A 293 -2.90 -25.64 -4.95
CA GLN A 293 -2.02 -26.24 -3.96
C GLN A 293 -1.71 -27.70 -4.26
N ILE A 294 -2.71 -28.50 -4.64
CA ILE A 294 -2.53 -29.92 -4.97
C ILE A 294 -1.71 -30.07 -6.26
N LEU A 295 -2.07 -29.33 -7.31
CA LEU A 295 -1.34 -29.38 -8.58
C LEU A 295 0.09 -28.82 -8.43
N SER A 296 0.32 -27.85 -7.55
CA SER A 296 1.67 -27.37 -7.22
C SER A 296 2.57 -28.49 -6.68
N GLN A 297 2.07 -29.31 -5.74
CA GLN A 297 2.82 -30.45 -5.20
C GLN A 297 3.08 -31.52 -6.27
N ARG A 298 2.08 -31.83 -7.10
CA ARG A 298 2.22 -32.85 -8.16
C ARG A 298 3.14 -32.43 -9.30
N THR A 299 3.12 -31.15 -9.69
CA THR A 299 3.87 -30.64 -10.84
C THR A 299 5.21 -30.00 -10.49
N GLY A 300 5.47 -29.75 -9.19
CA GLY A 300 6.63 -28.97 -8.74
C GLY A 300 6.58 -27.49 -9.10
N LEU A 301 5.46 -26.98 -9.65
CA LEU A 301 5.25 -25.57 -9.93
C LEU A 301 4.88 -24.82 -8.65
N ALA A 302 5.26 -23.54 -8.53
CA ALA A 302 4.82 -22.74 -7.39
C ALA A 302 3.30 -22.52 -7.39
N SER A 303 2.65 -22.65 -6.22
CA SER A 303 1.18 -22.56 -6.08
C SER A 303 0.57 -21.30 -6.71
N HIS A 304 1.19 -20.14 -6.58
CA HIS A 304 0.71 -18.90 -7.21
C HIS A 304 0.76 -18.93 -8.74
N VAL A 305 1.70 -19.67 -9.34
CA VAL A 305 1.78 -19.86 -10.80
C VAL A 305 0.62 -20.72 -11.25
N VAL A 306 0.36 -21.83 -10.56
CA VAL A 306 -0.76 -22.72 -10.85
C VAL A 306 -2.08 -21.97 -10.70
N LEU A 307 -2.28 -21.25 -9.59
CA LEU A 307 -3.46 -20.44 -9.34
C LEU A 307 -3.69 -19.40 -10.45
N SER A 308 -2.64 -18.68 -10.85
CA SER A 308 -2.71 -17.71 -11.95
C SER A 308 -3.16 -18.37 -13.26
N ARG A 309 -2.67 -19.57 -13.57
CA ARG A 309 -3.06 -20.31 -14.77
C ARG A 309 -4.51 -20.77 -14.73
N LEU A 310 -4.97 -21.28 -13.57
CA LEU A 310 -6.37 -21.67 -13.38
C LEU A 310 -7.33 -20.48 -13.47
N ILE A 311 -6.95 -19.31 -12.92
CA ILE A 311 -7.76 -18.09 -13.00
C ILE A 311 -7.88 -17.60 -14.44
N ASN A 312 -6.81 -17.69 -15.22
CA ASN A 312 -6.76 -17.22 -16.60
C ASN A 312 -7.08 -18.31 -17.63
N GLU A 313 -7.53 -19.49 -17.19
CA GLU A 313 -7.90 -20.62 -18.05
C GLU A 313 -6.77 -21.03 -19.03
N ARG A 314 -5.52 -20.98 -18.55
CA ARG A 314 -4.33 -21.34 -19.34
C ARG A 314 -3.78 -22.70 -18.90
N PRO A 315 -3.18 -23.46 -19.83
CA PRO A 315 -2.52 -24.72 -19.47
C PRO A 315 -1.37 -24.48 -18.51
N LEU A 316 -1.14 -25.47 -17.64
CA LEU A 316 0.00 -25.50 -16.73
C LEU A 316 1.29 -25.70 -17.54
N PRO A 317 2.36 -24.95 -17.23
CA PRO A 317 3.65 -25.13 -17.90
C PRO A 317 4.32 -26.44 -17.46
N ASN A 318 4.91 -27.18 -18.40
CA ASN A 318 5.60 -28.45 -18.11
C ASN A 318 6.82 -28.31 -17.17
N LYS A 319 7.41 -27.11 -17.08
CA LYS A 319 8.56 -26.80 -16.21
C LYS A 319 8.38 -25.42 -15.58
N ALA A 320 8.84 -25.28 -14.34
CA ALA A 320 8.95 -23.97 -13.70
C ALA A 320 9.90 -23.07 -14.50
N ARG A 321 9.55 -21.79 -14.65
CA ARG A 321 10.43 -20.79 -15.27
C ARG A 321 11.70 -20.69 -14.44
N LYS A 322 12.83 -21.17 -14.98
CA LYS A 322 14.14 -20.95 -14.36
C LYS A 322 14.56 -19.51 -14.63
N HIS A 323 15.07 -18.84 -13.61
CA HIS A 323 15.75 -17.56 -13.80
C HIS A 323 17.03 -17.81 -14.61
N SER A 324 17.41 -16.89 -15.48
CA SER A 324 18.71 -16.97 -16.15
C SER A 324 19.82 -16.97 -15.10
N ARG A 325 20.89 -17.74 -15.35
CA ARG A 325 22.07 -17.81 -14.48
C ARG A 325 23.00 -16.59 -14.64
N HIS A 326 22.70 -15.71 -15.59
CA HIS A 326 23.49 -14.50 -15.82
C HIS A 326 23.48 -13.58 -14.58
N PRO A 327 24.61 -12.99 -14.16
CA PRO A 327 24.67 -12.11 -12.98
C PRO A 327 23.70 -10.92 -13.04
N GLU A 328 23.50 -10.35 -14.22
CA GLU A 328 22.56 -9.25 -14.46
C GLU A 328 21.15 -9.70 -14.87
N ALA A 329 20.84 -10.99 -14.74
CA ALA A 329 19.51 -11.48 -15.05
C ALA A 329 18.46 -10.71 -14.26
N GLY A 330 17.48 -10.15 -14.98
CA GLY A 330 16.45 -9.31 -14.37
C GLY A 330 16.84 -7.84 -14.17
N SER A 331 18.01 -7.36 -14.60
CA SER A 331 18.30 -5.92 -14.69
C SER A 331 17.37 -5.22 -15.70
N ASN A 332 17.29 -3.88 -15.66
CA ASN A 332 16.49 -3.13 -16.65
C ASN A 332 16.94 -3.44 -18.08
N LEU A 333 18.25 -3.41 -18.32
CA LEU A 333 18.84 -3.69 -19.62
C LEU A 333 18.66 -5.15 -20.05
N PHE A 334 18.80 -6.11 -19.13
CA PHE A 334 18.58 -7.53 -19.40
C PHE A 334 17.12 -7.83 -19.79
N ARG A 335 16.16 -7.18 -19.11
CA ARG A 335 14.74 -7.29 -19.48
C ARG A 335 14.45 -6.68 -20.86
N ARG A 336 15.12 -5.58 -21.21
CA ARG A 336 15.02 -4.94 -22.54
C ARG A 336 15.53 -5.88 -23.63
N TRP A 337 16.69 -6.49 -23.44
CA TRP A 337 17.26 -7.51 -24.33
C TRP A 337 16.32 -8.69 -24.56
N LEU A 338 15.84 -9.34 -23.49
CA LEU A 338 14.87 -10.43 -23.61
C LEU A 338 13.57 -9.99 -24.30
N SER A 339 13.14 -8.76 -24.04
CA SER A 339 11.95 -8.24 -24.71
C SER A 339 12.17 -7.99 -26.19
N LEU A 340 13.38 -7.60 -26.61
CA LEU A 340 13.77 -7.42 -28.00
C LEU A 340 13.70 -8.76 -28.73
N LEU A 341 14.41 -9.77 -28.22
CA LEU A 341 14.41 -11.15 -28.75
C LEU A 341 13.00 -11.72 -28.90
N LYS A 342 12.12 -11.46 -27.92
CA LYS A 342 10.74 -11.92 -27.96
C LYS A 342 9.88 -11.18 -29.00
N ARG A 343 10.07 -9.87 -29.18
CA ARG A 343 9.22 -9.05 -30.07
C ARG A 343 9.66 -9.11 -31.53
N TYR A 344 10.95 -9.32 -31.77
CA TYR A 344 11.57 -9.23 -33.09
C TYR A 344 12.46 -10.44 -33.38
N PRO A 345 11.98 -11.69 -33.24
CA PRO A 345 12.82 -12.89 -33.32
C PRO A 345 13.66 -12.98 -34.62
N ASP A 346 13.11 -12.50 -35.75
CA ASP A 346 13.76 -12.58 -37.07
C ASP A 346 14.46 -11.27 -37.50
N MET A 347 14.49 -10.25 -36.64
CA MET A 347 14.95 -8.90 -36.97
C MET A 347 16.01 -8.40 -35.98
N ILE A 348 16.94 -9.27 -35.60
CA ILE A 348 18.03 -8.97 -34.66
C ILE A 348 19.32 -9.60 -35.19
N GLU A 349 20.43 -8.87 -35.14
CA GLU A 349 21.77 -9.37 -35.48
C GLU A 349 22.14 -10.59 -34.61
N SER A 350 22.72 -11.63 -35.24
CA SER A 350 23.11 -12.88 -34.56
C SER A 350 23.97 -12.63 -33.31
N ARG A 351 24.87 -11.65 -33.37
CA ARG A 351 25.71 -11.22 -32.24
C ARG A 351 24.90 -10.88 -30.99
N TRP A 352 23.76 -10.22 -31.13
CA TRP A 352 22.86 -9.86 -30.03
C TRP A 352 21.98 -11.03 -29.58
N ILE A 353 21.73 -12.01 -30.45
CA ILE A 353 20.99 -13.24 -30.11
C ILE A 353 21.87 -14.17 -29.26
N GLU A 354 23.14 -14.29 -29.62
CA GLU A 354 24.10 -15.21 -29.00
C GLU A 354 24.36 -14.92 -27.53
N SER A 355 24.49 -13.64 -27.14
CA SER A 355 24.80 -13.28 -25.76
C SER A 355 24.27 -11.90 -25.35
N TYR A 356 23.80 -11.84 -24.11
CA TYR A 356 23.49 -10.57 -23.44
C TYR A 356 24.71 -9.66 -23.35
N ASP A 357 25.91 -10.22 -23.14
CA ASP A 357 27.14 -9.43 -22.99
C ASP A 357 27.52 -8.71 -24.27
N ASN A 358 27.31 -9.35 -25.43
CA ASN A 358 27.50 -8.72 -26.74
C ASN A 358 26.52 -7.55 -26.93
N PHE A 359 25.23 -7.79 -26.68
CA PHE A 359 24.22 -6.73 -26.70
C PHE A 359 24.60 -5.58 -25.78
N LYS A 360 24.99 -5.88 -24.53
CA LYS A 360 25.38 -4.89 -23.53
C LYS A 360 26.61 -4.10 -23.97
N ALA A 361 27.63 -4.75 -24.52
CA ALA A 361 28.85 -4.09 -24.99
C ALA A 361 28.53 -3.04 -26.05
N ASP A 362 27.58 -3.31 -26.94
CA ASP A 362 27.23 -2.41 -28.04
C ASP A 362 26.33 -1.26 -27.58
N VAL A 363 25.42 -1.48 -26.61
CA VAL A 363 24.43 -0.46 -26.18
C VAL A 363 24.80 0.32 -24.92
N PHE A 364 25.89 -0.02 -24.24
CA PHE A 364 26.36 0.65 -23.02
C PHE A 364 27.40 1.74 -23.35
N PRO A 365 27.43 2.89 -22.63
CA PRO A 365 26.56 3.31 -21.53
C PRO A 365 25.15 3.69 -21.98
N HIS A 366 24.17 3.55 -21.08
CA HIS A 366 22.80 3.95 -21.35
C HIS A 366 22.17 4.68 -20.16
N ASP A 367 21.25 5.59 -20.46
CA ASP A 367 20.34 6.17 -19.48
C ASP A 367 19.17 5.19 -19.23
N PRO A 368 18.93 4.74 -17.98
CA PRO A 368 17.80 3.87 -17.65
C PRO A 368 16.42 4.44 -18.03
N SER A 369 16.30 5.76 -18.11
CA SER A 369 15.07 6.48 -18.48
C SER A 369 14.87 6.61 -20.00
N ALA A 370 15.93 6.42 -20.79
CA ALA A 370 15.86 6.43 -22.24
C ALA A 370 15.28 5.11 -22.79
N ASN A 371 14.72 5.19 -23.99
CA ASN A 371 14.19 4.08 -24.76
C ASN A 371 15.22 3.67 -25.81
N LEU A 372 15.41 2.36 -25.98
CA LEU A 372 16.15 1.82 -27.10
C LEU A 372 15.23 1.85 -28.32
N VAL A 373 15.62 2.58 -29.36
CA VAL A 373 14.86 2.76 -30.59
C VAL A 373 15.71 2.34 -31.77
N ARG A 374 15.07 1.84 -32.81
CA ARG A 374 15.72 1.44 -34.06
C ARG A 374 15.77 2.63 -35.00
N ILE A 375 16.92 2.86 -35.64
CA ILE A 375 17.11 3.99 -36.54
C ILE A 375 16.32 3.77 -37.84
N ASP A 376 16.50 2.60 -38.45
CA ASP A 376 15.79 2.17 -39.66
C ASP A 376 14.96 0.92 -39.38
N ASP A 377 13.63 1.06 -39.45
CA ASP A 377 12.68 -0.01 -39.19
C ASP A 377 12.72 -1.17 -40.19
N LYS A 378 13.32 -0.97 -41.37
CA LYS A 378 13.50 -2.00 -42.40
C LYS A 378 14.73 -2.88 -42.15
N ARG A 379 15.66 -2.43 -41.32
CA ARG A 379 16.90 -3.15 -41.00
C ARG A 379 16.77 -3.88 -39.65
N PRO A 380 17.51 -4.99 -39.43
CA PRO A 380 17.51 -5.67 -38.14
C PRO A 380 18.05 -4.77 -37.04
N TRP A 381 17.63 -5.02 -35.81
CA TRP A 381 18.28 -4.47 -34.62
C TRP A 381 19.72 -4.97 -34.54
N GLY A 382 20.64 -4.08 -34.20
CA GLY A 382 22.04 -4.42 -34.24
C GLY A 382 22.91 -3.27 -33.79
N SER A 383 24.20 -3.56 -33.66
CA SER A 383 25.23 -2.61 -33.21
C SER A 383 25.23 -1.28 -34.01
N THR A 384 24.82 -1.32 -35.27
CA THR A 384 24.80 -0.16 -36.18
C THR A 384 23.40 0.42 -36.44
N ASN A 385 22.34 -0.17 -35.89
CA ASN A 385 20.95 0.21 -36.17
C ASN A 385 20.13 0.39 -34.88
N PHE A 386 20.69 1.10 -33.92
CA PHE A 386 20.00 1.48 -32.70
C PHE A 386 20.41 2.88 -32.24
N GLU A 387 19.56 3.49 -31.43
CA GLU A 387 19.90 4.70 -30.69
C GLU A 387 19.10 4.77 -29.38
N TRP A 388 19.62 5.58 -28.45
CA TRP A 388 18.94 5.89 -27.20
C TRP A 388 18.19 7.21 -27.32
N MET A 389 16.91 7.19 -26.96
CA MET A 389 16.07 8.38 -27.04
C MET A 389 15.16 8.52 -25.84
N SER A 390 14.90 9.74 -25.41
CA SER A 390 13.81 10.02 -24.47
C SER A 390 12.45 9.63 -25.06
N THR A 391 11.48 9.37 -24.18
CA THR A 391 10.09 9.13 -24.61
C THR A 391 9.55 10.28 -25.45
N GLN A 392 9.96 11.52 -25.17
CA GLN A 392 9.50 12.70 -25.91
C GLN A 392 10.08 12.73 -27.33
N GLU A 393 11.38 12.47 -27.50
CA GLU A 393 12.01 12.44 -28.84
C GLU A 393 11.41 11.32 -29.70
N LYS A 394 11.12 10.16 -29.10
CA LYS A 394 10.43 9.06 -29.78
C LYS A 394 9.04 9.48 -30.27
N VAL A 395 8.26 10.15 -29.42
CA VAL A 395 6.93 10.66 -29.81
C VAL A 395 7.05 11.72 -30.90
N ASP A 396 7.99 12.64 -30.78
CA ASP A 396 8.22 13.70 -31.77
C ASP A 396 8.63 13.11 -33.13
N ARG A 397 9.41 12.02 -33.16
CA ARG A 397 9.76 11.35 -34.41
C ARG A 397 8.57 10.70 -35.13
N HIS A 398 7.71 10.00 -34.41
CA HIS A 398 6.61 9.24 -35.04
C HIS A 398 5.32 10.06 -35.21
N HIS A 399 5.11 11.07 -34.35
CA HIS A 399 3.85 11.82 -34.26
C HIS A 399 4.05 13.34 -34.28
N GLY A 400 5.30 13.82 -34.31
CA GLY A 400 5.59 15.24 -34.42
C GLY A 400 5.14 15.79 -35.77
N LYS A 401 4.40 16.90 -35.71
CA LYS A 401 4.18 17.74 -36.89
C LYS A 401 5.32 18.75 -36.90
N SER A 402 6.28 18.54 -37.80
CA SER A 402 7.39 19.46 -37.97
C SER A 402 6.87 20.85 -38.34
N VAL A 403 7.46 21.88 -37.74
CA VAL A 403 7.13 23.28 -37.99
C VAL A 403 8.41 24.01 -38.35
N VAL A 404 8.39 24.76 -39.44
CA VAL A 404 9.49 25.65 -39.82
C VAL A 404 9.17 27.05 -39.30
N ILE A 405 10.11 27.65 -38.57
CA ILE A 405 10.02 29.04 -38.10
C ILE A 405 11.32 29.72 -38.46
N ARG A 406 11.26 30.78 -39.28
CA ARG A 406 12.44 31.56 -39.74
C ARG A 406 13.57 30.67 -40.31
N GLY A 407 13.22 29.64 -41.07
CA GLY A 407 14.17 28.71 -41.69
C GLY A 407 14.72 27.62 -40.76
N VAL A 408 14.35 27.61 -39.48
CA VAL A 408 14.70 26.53 -38.54
C VAL A 408 13.54 25.55 -38.45
N THR A 409 13.80 24.27 -38.73
CA THR A 409 12.82 23.19 -38.63
C THR A 409 12.82 22.62 -37.22
N PHE A 410 11.66 22.70 -36.55
CA PHE A 410 11.42 22.09 -35.25
C PHE A 410 10.59 20.82 -35.40
N PRO A 411 10.87 19.74 -34.65
CA PRO A 411 10.15 18.47 -34.80
C PRO A 411 8.73 18.50 -34.22
N SER A 412 8.42 19.47 -33.35
CA SER A 412 7.09 19.61 -32.73
C SER A 412 6.83 21.03 -32.22
N LEU A 413 5.55 21.38 -32.04
CA LEU A 413 5.14 22.63 -31.35
C LEU A 413 5.71 22.73 -29.93
N LYS A 414 6.00 21.59 -29.28
CA LYS A 414 6.61 21.58 -27.95
C LYS A 414 8.09 21.95 -28.02
N ALA A 415 8.80 21.50 -29.06
CA ALA A 415 10.17 21.92 -29.32
C ALA A 415 10.25 23.43 -29.60
N VAL A 416 9.31 23.97 -30.39
CA VAL A 416 9.14 25.42 -30.59
C VAL A 416 8.94 26.14 -29.26
N ALA A 417 7.95 25.72 -28.47
CA ALA A 417 7.66 26.32 -27.17
C ALA A 417 8.86 26.32 -26.23
N LYS A 418 9.65 25.23 -26.21
CA LYS A 418 10.88 25.14 -25.41
C LYS A 418 11.97 26.08 -25.93
N HIS A 419 12.18 26.14 -27.24
CA HIS A 419 13.21 26.99 -27.86
C HIS A 419 12.97 28.48 -27.59
N PHE A 420 11.72 28.94 -27.70
CA PHE A 420 11.33 30.33 -27.46
C PHE A 420 10.95 30.61 -25.99
N ALA A 421 11.13 29.64 -25.08
CA ALA A 421 10.79 29.75 -23.66
C ALA A 421 9.32 30.17 -23.37
N ILE A 422 8.37 29.68 -24.18
CA ILE A 422 6.94 29.95 -24.03
C ILE A 422 6.23 28.69 -23.50
N GLY A 423 5.22 28.87 -22.64
CA GLY A 423 4.38 27.75 -22.21
C GLY A 423 3.65 27.09 -23.39
N VAL A 424 3.70 25.76 -23.51
CA VAL A 424 3.06 25.00 -24.60
C VAL A 424 1.57 25.34 -24.74
N SER A 425 0.87 25.49 -23.60
CA SER A 425 -0.55 25.88 -23.57
C SER A 425 -0.78 27.29 -24.10
N THR A 426 0.12 28.23 -23.81
CA THR A 426 0.07 29.61 -24.31
C THR A 426 0.25 29.64 -25.82
N LEU A 427 1.26 28.93 -26.34
CA LEU A 427 1.49 28.85 -27.78
C LEU A 427 0.30 28.21 -28.52
N LYS A 428 -0.26 27.12 -27.98
CA LYS A 428 -1.48 26.49 -28.53
C LYS A 428 -2.69 27.42 -28.50
N ASN A 429 -2.85 28.23 -27.44
CA ASN A 429 -3.95 29.19 -27.34
C ASN A 429 -3.80 30.31 -28.38
N ARG A 430 -2.60 30.88 -28.52
CA ARG A 430 -2.28 31.90 -29.52
C ARG A 430 -2.63 31.44 -30.94
N ILE A 431 -2.18 30.23 -31.31
CA ILE A 431 -2.43 29.68 -32.65
C ILE A 431 -3.91 29.27 -32.80
N GLY A 432 -4.43 28.46 -31.88
CA GLY A 432 -5.74 27.83 -32.06
C GLY A 432 -6.93 28.71 -31.69
N LYS A 433 -6.85 29.50 -30.63
CA LYS A 433 -7.96 30.34 -30.15
C LYS A 433 -7.87 31.79 -30.60
N GLN A 434 -6.65 32.33 -30.76
CA GLN A 434 -6.44 33.71 -31.17
C GLN A 434 -6.10 33.84 -32.66
N GLY A 435 -5.97 32.72 -33.38
CA GLY A 435 -5.74 32.70 -34.83
C GLY A 435 -4.38 33.26 -35.27
N MET A 436 -3.41 33.34 -34.36
CA MET A 436 -2.09 33.90 -34.68
C MET A 436 -1.27 32.93 -35.54
N THR A 437 -0.46 33.48 -36.46
CA THR A 437 0.59 32.71 -37.14
C THR A 437 1.62 32.25 -36.12
N ILE A 438 2.35 31.18 -36.42
CA ILE A 438 3.27 30.58 -35.47
C ILE A 438 4.47 31.50 -35.19
N GLU A 439 4.95 32.22 -36.21
CA GLU A 439 6.01 33.21 -36.13
C GLU A 439 5.61 34.35 -35.19
N TYR A 440 4.42 34.90 -35.40
CA TYR A 440 3.92 35.98 -34.55
C TYR A 440 3.65 35.49 -33.12
N ALA A 441 3.11 34.27 -32.98
CA ALA A 441 2.80 33.69 -31.69
C ALA A 441 4.02 33.46 -30.80
N VAL A 442 5.22 33.30 -31.36
CA VAL A 442 6.47 33.15 -30.57
C VAL A 442 7.15 34.49 -30.23
N GLU A 443 6.82 35.57 -30.95
CA GLU A 443 7.44 36.88 -30.75
C GLU A 443 6.73 37.72 -29.69
N ILE A 444 5.43 37.51 -29.49
CA ILE A 444 4.65 38.32 -28.56
C ILE A 444 5.14 38.09 -27.12
N PRO A 445 5.54 39.15 -26.39
CA PRO A 445 5.98 39.04 -25.00
C PRO A 445 4.87 38.45 -24.12
N LEU A 446 5.26 37.71 -23.09
CA LEU A 446 4.31 37.15 -22.13
C LEU A 446 3.71 38.32 -21.32
N ALA A 447 2.40 38.54 -21.46
CA ALA A 447 1.70 39.48 -20.60
C ALA A 447 1.73 38.97 -19.14
N PRO A 448 1.74 39.87 -18.14
CA PRO A 448 1.65 39.48 -16.74
C PRO A 448 0.41 38.59 -16.51
N THR A 449 0.62 37.49 -15.78
CA THR A 449 -0.36 36.40 -15.59
C THR A 449 -1.56 36.79 -14.72
N SER A 450 -1.69 38.06 -14.36
CA SER A 450 -2.85 38.55 -13.64
C SER A 450 -4.06 38.47 -14.56
N TYR A 451 -5.03 37.65 -14.16
CA TYR A 451 -6.38 37.66 -14.68
C TYR A 451 -6.90 39.11 -14.69
N LYS A 452 -6.78 39.81 -15.82
CA LYS A 452 -7.72 40.87 -16.15
C LYS A 452 -9.05 40.16 -16.41
N SER A 453 -9.80 39.87 -15.36
CA SER A 453 -11.25 39.82 -15.53
C SER A 453 -11.67 41.20 -16.00
N LYS A 454 -12.55 41.22 -17.00
CA LYS A 454 -13.30 42.38 -17.50
C LYS A 454 -13.55 43.40 -16.39
N GLY A 455 -13.35 44.68 -16.70
CA GLY A 455 -13.38 45.84 -15.79
C GLY A 455 -14.73 46.15 -15.15
N GLU A 456 -15.37 45.16 -14.54
CA GLU A 456 -16.48 45.36 -13.61
C GLU A 456 -15.91 45.36 -12.19
N GLU A 457 -16.12 46.44 -11.47
CA GLU A 457 -15.75 46.56 -10.06
C GLU A 457 -16.52 45.53 -9.24
N ILE A 458 -15.81 44.71 -8.45
CA ILE A 458 -16.45 43.70 -7.59
C ILE A 458 -16.89 44.40 -6.32
N LEU A 459 -18.17 44.74 -6.24
CA LEU A 459 -18.81 45.37 -5.09
C LEU A 459 -19.48 44.30 -4.19
N VAL A 460 -19.11 44.26 -2.91
CA VAL A 460 -19.75 43.40 -1.89
C VAL A 460 -19.86 44.19 -0.59
N ASP A 461 -21.05 44.18 0.05
CA ASP A 461 -21.34 44.94 1.27
C ASP A 461 -20.92 46.43 1.17
N GLY A 462 -21.00 47.04 -0.03
CA GLY A 462 -20.61 48.43 -0.30
C GLY A 462 -19.09 48.68 -0.46
N LEU A 463 -18.26 47.63 -0.43
CA LEU A 463 -16.82 47.72 -0.60
C LEU A 463 -16.38 47.19 -1.97
N VAL A 464 -15.37 47.85 -2.56
CA VAL A 464 -14.77 47.47 -3.84
C VAL A 464 -13.59 46.52 -3.62
N PHE A 465 -13.60 45.37 -4.27
CA PHE A 465 -12.55 44.35 -4.17
C PHE A 465 -11.80 44.19 -5.49
N ARG A 466 -10.46 44.17 -5.44
CA ARG A 466 -9.58 43.92 -6.60
C ARG A 466 -9.60 42.46 -7.09
N SER A 467 -10.30 41.56 -6.40
CA SER A 467 -10.40 40.14 -6.79
C SER A 467 -11.60 39.45 -6.14
N GLN A 468 -12.17 38.49 -6.85
CA GLN A 468 -13.25 37.63 -6.31
C GLN A 468 -12.82 36.90 -5.04
N ARG A 469 -11.55 36.49 -4.94
CA ARG A 469 -11.03 35.82 -3.73
C ARG A 469 -11.12 36.72 -2.50
N GLN A 470 -10.77 37.99 -2.63
CA GLN A 470 -10.89 38.92 -1.51
C GLN A 470 -12.35 39.18 -1.12
N ALA A 471 -13.25 39.31 -2.10
CA ALA A 471 -14.68 39.43 -1.85
C ALA A 471 -15.23 38.19 -1.12
N ILE A 472 -14.86 36.99 -1.54
CA ILE A 472 -15.27 35.71 -0.90
C ILE A 472 -14.76 35.62 0.54
N LEU A 473 -13.50 35.99 0.80
CA LEU A 473 -12.94 35.99 2.15
C LEU A 473 -13.63 37.01 3.06
N HIS A 474 -14.02 38.16 2.51
CA HIS A 474 -14.82 39.14 3.23
C HIS A 474 -16.17 38.54 3.63
N ILE A 475 -16.93 37.95 2.68
CA ILE A 475 -18.22 37.30 2.93
C ILE A 475 -18.10 36.18 3.98
N ALA A 476 -17.07 35.34 3.86
CA ALA A 476 -16.82 34.26 4.82
C ALA A 476 -16.66 34.79 6.25
N LYS A 477 -15.91 35.88 6.40
CA LYS A 477 -15.66 36.53 7.69
C LYS A 477 -16.90 37.27 8.22
N THR A 478 -17.58 38.06 7.39
CA THR A 478 -18.70 38.90 7.84
C THR A 478 -19.96 38.10 8.13
N LYS A 479 -20.20 37.01 7.38
CA LYS A 479 -21.40 36.18 7.52
C LYS A 479 -21.15 34.87 8.30
N GLY A 480 -19.95 34.66 8.86
CA GLY A 480 -19.61 33.46 9.63
C GLY A 480 -19.68 32.16 8.82
N LEU A 481 -19.38 32.22 7.52
CA LEU A 481 -19.46 31.09 6.59
C LEU A 481 -18.09 30.46 6.34
N THR A 482 -18.08 29.19 5.97
CA THR A 482 -16.87 28.58 5.40
C THR A 482 -16.55 29.23 4.04
N GLU A 483 -15.26 29.29 3.64
CA GLU A 483 -14.83 29.86 2.34
C GLU A 483 -15.60 29.22 1.16
N HIS A 484 -15.92 27.93 1.25
CA HIS A 484 -16.70 27.22 0.24
C HIS A 484 -18.16 27.70 0.15
N GLN A 485 -18.82 27.93 1.30
CA GLN A 485 -20.18 28.47 1.34
C GLN A 485 -20.23 29.91 0.85
N ALA A 486 -19.25 30.73 1.24
CA ALA A 486 -19.11 32.11 0.78
C ALA A 486 -18.88 32.18 -0.75
N LYS A 487 -18.03 31.29 -1.29
CA LYS A 487 -17.79 31.16 -2.73
C LYS A 487 -19.07 30.80 -3.48
N TYR A 488 -19.84 29.85 -2.97
CA TYR A 488 -21.12 29.47 -3.56
C TYR A 488 -22.10 30.66 -3.56
N ARG A 489 -22.31 31.31 -2.41
CA ARG A 489 -23.21 32.48 -2.28
C ARG A 489 -22.80 33.65 -3.19
N PHE A 490 -21.50 33.92 -3.30
CA PHE A 490 -20.94 34.91 -4.23
C PHE A 490 -21.25 34.55 -5.69
N SER A 491 -21.10 33.28 -6.07
CA SER A 491 -21.37 32.84 -7.46
C SER A 491 -22.84 32.88 -7.86
N VAL A 492 -23.77 32.76 -6.91
CA VAL A 492 -25.22 32.79 -7.16
C VAL A 492 -25.84 34.16 -6.90
N GLY A 493 -25.03 35.18 -6.56
CA GLY A 493 -25.51 36.54 -6.27
C GLY A 493 -26.40 36.67 -5.01
N ARG A 494 -26.34 35.70 -4.10
CA ARG A 494 -27.16 35.64 -2.86
C ARG A 494 -26.28 35.67 -1.61
N TYR A 495 -25.34 36.60 -1.57
CA TYR A 495 -24.44 36.77 -0.42
C TYR A 495 -25.02 37.68 0.68
N ASP A 496 -26.09 38.43 0.37
CA ASP A 496 -26.76 39.35 1.31
C ASP A 496 -27.92 38.71 2.09
N SER A 497 -28.44 37.56 1.66
CA SER A 497 -29.51 36.86 2.37
C SER A 497 -28.94 36.16 3.62
N THR A 498 -29.42 36.56 4.80
CA THR A 498 -29.19 35.89 6.10
C THR A 498 -29.48 34.40 6.01
#